data_AF-A0A7C4J8M1-F1
#
_entry.id   AF-A0A7C4J8M1-F1
#
_cell.length_a   1.000
_cell.length_b   1.000
_cell.length_c   1.000
_cell.angle_alpha   90.00
_cell.angle_beta   90.00
_cell.angle_gamma   90.00
#
_symmetry.space_group_name_H-M   'P 1'
#
loop_
_entity.id
_entity.type
_entity.pdbx_description
1 polymer ?
#
loop_
_entity_poly.entity_id
_entity_poly.type
_entity_poly.pdbx_seq_one_letter_code
_entity_poly.pdbx_strand_id
1 'polypeptide(L)'
;MTKAKRIEYAPIDDPVLPDVRKTAQMLEIEAEHGGRDIRLIIRDLYNEHGSQRDVAEALGVEQSTITVWAYRLGIRFTSQPIAVINTL
;
A
#
# COMPACT_ATOMS: atom_id res chain seq x y z
N MET A 1 8.97 25.81 12.70
CA MET A 1 7.98 24.97 12.00
C MET A 1 8.65 24.39 10.76
N THR A 2 9.14 23.16 10.84
CA THR A 2 9.87 22.51 9.75
C THR A 2 8.85 21.96 8.76
N LYS A 3 8.74 22.56 7.57
CA LYS A 3 7.90 22.03 6.49
C LYS A 3 8.45 20.67 6.09
N ALA A 4 7.67 19.60 6.30
CA ALA A 4 7.97 18.30 5.74
C ALA A 4 8.00 18.44 4.20
N LYS A 5 9.16 18.15 3.62
CA LYS A 5 9.35 18.18 2.16
C LYS A 5 8.54 17.00 1.61
N ARG A 6 7.39 17.29 1.00
CA ARG A 6 6.61 16.29 0.26
C ARG A 6 7.52 15.75 -0.84
N ILE A 7 7.93 14.49 -0.72
CA ILE A 7 8.66 13.81 -1.78
C ILE A 7 7.64 13.53 -2.86
N GLU A 8 7.67 14.31 -3.94
CA GLU A 8 6.89 14.03 -5.14
C GLU A 8 7.52 12.83 -5.84
N TYR A 9 6.90 11.65 -5.68
CA TYR A 9 7.23 10.49 -6.48
C TYR A 9 6.66 10.71 -7.88
N ALA A 10 7.54 10.89 -8.87
CA ALA A 10 7.15 10.76 -10.27
C ALA A 10 6.60 9.34 -10.51
N PRO A 11 5.55 9.16 -11.32
CA PRO A 11 5.06 7.84 -11.68
C PRO A 11 6.12 7.15 -12.53
N ILE A 12 6.98 6.38 -11.88
CA ILE A 12 7.68 5.27 -12.52
C ILE A 12 6.55 4.33 -12.93
N ASP A 13 6.46 3.96 -14.21
CA ASP A 13 5.50 2.95 -14.68
C ASP A 13 5.36 1.87 -13.61
N ASP A 14 4.14 1.68 -13.10
CA ASP A 14 3.88 0.83 -11.94
C ASP A 14 4.61 -0.50 -12.17
N PRO A 15 5.53 -0.90 -11.27
CA PRO A 15 6.40 -2.03 -11.52
C PRO A 15 5.56 -3.27 -11.81
N VAL A 16 5.94 -4.06 -12.82
CA VAL A 16 5.27 -5.34 -13.09
C VAL A 16 5.55 -6.26 -11.92
N LEU A 17 4.55 -6.44 -11.05
CA LEU A 17 4.65 -7.30 -9.88
C LEU A 17 4.21 -8.73 -10.24
N PRO A 18 4.80 -9.76 -9.61
CA PRO A 18 4.37 -11.14 -9.84
C PRO A 18 2.92 -11.33 -9.43
N ASP A 19 2.24 -12.25 -10.10
CA ASP A 19 0.87 -12.62 -9.77
C ASP A 19 0.80 -13.28 -8.39
N VAL A 20 -0.22 -12.91 -7.62
CA VAL A 20 -0.42 -13.36 -6.25
C VAL A 20 -1.91 -13.56 -6.00
N ARG A 21 -2.25 -14.54 -5.15
CA ARG A 21 -3.65 -14.80 -4.81
C ARG A 21 -4.23 -13.64 -3.99
N LYS A 22 -5.15 -12.90 -4.63
CA LYS A 22 -5.92 -11.80 -4.02
C LYS A 22 -7.26 -12.29 -3.44
N THR A 23 -7.76 -11.61 -2.42
CA THR A 23 -9.13 -11.83 -1.90
C THR A 23 -10.11 -11.02 -2.75
N ALA A 24 -11.42 -11.33 -2.65
CA ALA A 24 -12.46 -10.54 -3.33
C ALA A 24 -12.38 -9.05 -2.94
N GLN A 25 -12.25 -8.76 -1.63
CA GLN A 25 -12.10 -7.40 -1.12
C GLN A 25 -10.86 -6.66 -1.68
N MET A 26 -9.74 -7.36 -1.90
CA MET A 26 -8.58 -6.74 -2.56
C MET A 26 -8.95 -6.32 -3.98
N LEU A 27 -9.58 -7.20 -4.76
CA LEU A 27 -9.97 -6.93 -6.15
C LEU A 27 -11.01 -5.81 -6.27
N GLU A 28 -11.94 -5.72 -5.31
CA GLU A 28 -12.89 -4.61 -5.20
C GLU A 28 -12.16 -3.28 -5.00
N ILE A 29 -11.22 -3.22 -4.06
CA ILE A 29 -10.39 -2.02 -3.82
C ILE A 29 -9.56 -1.68 -5.07
N GLU A 30 -8.97 -2.67 -5.74
CA GLU A 30 -8.23 -2.43 -6.99
C GLU A 30 -9.14 -1.79 -8.05
N ALA A 31 -10.37 -2.29 -8.22
CA ALA A 31 -11.34 -1.73 -9.17
C ALA A 31 -11.73 -0.27 -8.81
N GLU A 32 -11.94 0.03 -7.53
CA GLU A 32 -12.21 1.38 -7.03
C GLU A 32 -11.04 2.35 -7.27
N HIS A 33 -9.81 1.83 -7.33
CA HIS A 33 -8.59 2.59 -7.57
C HIS A 33 -8.11 2.50 -9.03
N GLY A 34 -9.03 2.32 -9.98
CA GLY A 34 -8.73 2.33 -11.41
C GLY A 34 -7.94 1.10 -11.91
N GLY A 35 -8.06 -0.03 -11.21
CA GLY A 35 -7.39 -1.28 -11.54
C GLY A 35 -5.94 -1.37 -11.08
N ARG A 36 -5.47 -0.43 -10.24
CA ARG A 36 -4.10 -0.46 -9.69
C ARG A 36 -3.93 -1.63 -8.73
N ASP A 37 -2.73 -2.23 -8.72
CA ASP A 37 -2.43 -3.35 -7.80
C ASP A 37 -2.48 -2.90 -6.34
N ILE A 38 -3.16 -3.67 -5.49
CA ILE A 38 -3.39 -3.38 -4.07
C ILE A 38 -2.08 -3.17 -3.30
N ARG A 39 -0.97 -3.80 -3.72
CA ARG A 39 0.34 -3.60 -3.10
C ARG A 39 0.83 -2.16 -3.28
N LEU A 40 0.60 -1.59 -4.45
CA LEU A 40 1.00 -0.23 -4.79
C LEU A 40 0.11 0.78 -4.08
N ILE A 41 -1.19 0.51 -4.01
CA ILE A 41 -2.16 1.32 -3.25
C ILE A 41 -1.76 1.38 -1.77
N ILE A 42 -1.53 0.23 -1.13
CA ILE A 42 -1.11 0.17 0.28
C ILE A 42 0.24 0.87 0.49
N ARG A 43 1.21 0.68 -0.40
CA ARG A 43 2.51 1.34 -0.33
C ARG A 43 2.35 2.85 -0.36
N ASP A 44 1.61 3.38 -1.31
CA ASP A 44 1.47 4.82 -1.52
C ASP A 44 0.72 5.48 -0.34
N LEU A 45 -0.37 4.86 0.11
CA LEU A 45 -1.10 5.32 1.31
C LEU A 45 -0.22 5.29 2.56
N TYR A 46 0.60 4.24 2.74
CA TYR A 46 1.53 4.17 3.86
C TYR A 46 2.63 5.22 3.76
N ASN A 47 3.13 5.49 2.56
CA ASN A 47 4.13 6.53 2.33
C ASN A 47 3.56 7.94 2.57
N GLU A 48 2.27 8.14 2.31
CA GLU A 48 1.57 9.40 2.55
C GLU A 48 1.24 9.62 4.04
N HIS A 49 0.68 8.61 4.71
CA HIS A 49 0.14 8.75 6.07
C HIS A 49 1.09 8.27 7.17
N GLY A 50 1.98 7.32 6.88
CA GLY A 50 2.99 6.81 7.79
C GLY A 50 2.53 5.79 8.82
N SER A 51 1.26 5.36 8.79
CA SER A 51 0.76 4.34 9.71
C SER A 51 -0.20 3.35 9.04
N GLN A 52 -0.17 2.08 9.48
CA GLN A 52 -1.08 1.05 8.97
C GLN A 52 -2.53 1.33 9.34
N ARG A 53 -2.76 2.01 10.47
CA ARG A 53 -4.10 2.38 10.91
C ARG A 53 -4.73 3.38 9.95
N ASP A 54 -3.97 4.40 9.55
CA ASP A 54 -4.49 5.42 8.64
C ASP A 54 -4.67 4.87 7.22
N VAL A 55 -3.82 3.91 6.79
CA VAL A 55 -4.06 3.13 5.56
C VAL A 55 -5.35 2.33 5.65
N ALA A 56 -5.61 1.68 6.79
CA ALA A 56 -6.81 0.88 7.00
C ALA A 56 -8.07 1.75 6.95
N GLU A 57 -8.02 2.92 7.59
CA GLU A 57 -9.08 3.93 7.54
C GLU A 57 -9.34 4.42 6.11
N ALA A 58 -8.27 4.73 5.36
CA ALA A 58 -8.38 5.16 3.96
C ALA A 58 -9.01 4.09 3.04
N LEU A 59 -8.81 2.82 3.34
CA LEU A 59 -9.34 1.68 2.58
C LEU A 59 -10.65 1.10 3.16
N GLY A 60 -11.16 1.65 4.25
CA GLY A 60 -12.36 1.14 4.92
C GLY A 60 -12.22 -0.28 5.47
N VAL A 61 -11.04 -0.67 5.92
CA VAL A 61 -10.75 -2.01 6.47
C VAL A 61 -10.18 -1.92 7.89
N GLU A 62 -10.12 -3.07 8.57
CA GLU A 62 -9.45 -3.18 9.87
C GLU A 62 -7.92 -3.12 9.74
N GLN A 63 -7.23 -2.56 10.75
CA GLN A 63 -5.76 -2.53 10.78
C GLN A 63 -5.14 -3.95 10.72
N SER A 64 -5.81 -4.92 11.36
CA SER A 64 -5.40 -6.34 11.32
C SER A 64 -5.45 -6.90 9.90
N THR A 65 -6.41 -6.47 9.08
CA THR A 65 -6.50 -6.82 7.65
C THR A 65 -5.28 -6.32 6.89
N ILE A 66 -4.86 -5.07 7.11
CA ILE A 66 -3.64 -4.51 6.50
C ILE A 66 -2.40 -5.30 6.90
N THR A 67 -2.29 -5.68 8.18
CA THR A 67 -1.17 -6.49 8.67
C THR A 67 -1.10 -7.84 7.95
N VAL A 68 -2.24 -8.54 7.84
CA VAL A 68 -2.33 -9.85 7.18
C VAL A 68 -2.04 -9.74 5.68
N TRP A 69 -2.57 -8.71 5.02
CA TRP A 69 -2.35 -8.48 3.60
C TRP A 69 -0.89 -8.16 3.32
N ALA A 70 -0.27 -7.29 4.12
CA ALA A 70 1.13 -6.95 3.96
C ALA A 70 2.03 -8.18 4.06
N TYR A 71 1.79 -9.05 5.05
CA TYR A 71 2.51 -10.32 5.18
C TYR A 71 2.33 -11.22 3.94
N ARG A 72 1.09 -11.41 3.49
CA ARG A 72 0.77 -12.28 2.35
C ARG A 72 1.30 -11.77 1.02
N LEU A 73 1.35 -10.45 0.85
CA LEU A 73 1.69 -9.77 -0.39
C LEU A 73 3.15 -9.31 -0.44
N GLY A 74 3.95 -9.60 0.59
CA GLY A 74 5.37 -9.24 0.64
C GLY A 74 5.62 -7.75 0.91
N ILE A 75 4.66 -7.03 1.50
CA ILE A 75 4.82 -5.62 1.86
C ILE A 75 5.47 -5.53 3.24
N ARG A 76 6.58 -4.81 3.35
CA ARG A 76 7.25 -4.51 4.61
C ARG A 76 7.07 -3.04 4.95
N PHE A 77 6.45 -2.78 6.09
CA PHE A 77 6.40 -1.45 6.70
C PHE A 77 7.69 -1.20 7.47
N THR A 78 8.21 0.02 7.39
CA THR A 78 9.40 0.42 8.15
C THR A 78 9.00 1.32 9.33
N SER A 79 9.95 1.72 10.17
CA SER A 79 9.71 2.73 11.21
C SER A 79 9.59 4.16 10.65
N GLN A 80 9.85 4.33 9.36
CA GLN A 80 9.64 5.56 8.60
C GLN A 80 8.39 5.37 7.71
N PRO A 81 7.78 6.45 7.18
CA PRO A 81 6.67 6.37 6.24
C PRO A 81 7.17 5.89 4.86
N ILE A 82 7.75 4.70 4.84
CA ILE A 82 8.30 4.02 3.67
C ILE A 82 7.84 2.56 3.78
N ALA A 83 7.07 2.12 2.80
CA ALA A 83 6.73 0.72 2.57
C ALA A 83 7.52 0.18 1.37
N VAL A 84 7.99 -1.06 1.48
CA VAL A 84 8.73 -1.76 0.43
C VAL A 84 7.96 -3.01 0.03
N ILE A 85 7.82 -3.26 -1.27
CA ILE A 85 7.23 -4.48 -1.82
C ILE A 85 8.38 -5.40 -2.21
N ASN A 86 8.50 -6.53 -1.53
CA ASN A 86 9.45 -7.57 -1.91
C ASN A 86 8.77 -8.49 -2.92
N THR A 87 9.39 -8.67 -4.08
CA THR A 87 9.05 -9.79 -4.98
C THR A 87 9.48 -11.08 -4.30
N LEU A 88 8.51 -11.93 -3.94
CA LEU A 88 8.76 -13.30 -3.47
C LEU A 88 9.26 -14.19 -4.61
#